data_AF-A0A2D7PG43-F1
#
_entry.id   AF-A0A2D7PG43-F1
#
_cell.length_a   1.000
_cell.length_b   1.000
_cell.length_c   1.000
_cell.angle_alpha   90.00
_cell.angle_beta   90.00
_cell.angle_gamma   90.00
#
_symmetry.space_group_name_H-M   'P 1'
#
loop_
_entity.id
_entity.type
_entity.pdbx_description
1 polymer ?
#
loop_
_entity_poly.entity_id
_entity_poly.type
_entity_poly.pdbx_seq_one_letter_code
_entity_poly.pdbx_strand_id
1 'polypeptide(L)' 'MAQKLSPTARRAKAARDKEYAMTPRRRRMKAENQRLRRAAENKGIDLTNKDYDHKTKSFTSVSENRGNRGEGTKNE' A
#
# COMPACT_ATOMS: atom_id res chain seq x y z
N MET A 1 -16.10 -0.69 7.43
CA MET A 1 -17.06 -1.81 7.27
C MET A 1 -16.33 -3.00 6.64
N ALA A 2 -16.17 -4.10 7.36
CA ALA A 2 -15.62 -5.32 6.75
C ALA A 2 -16.69 -5.95 5.84
N GLN A 3 -16.28 -6.44 4.66
CA GLN A 3 -17.21 -7.12 3.75
C GLN A 3 -17.70 -8.42 4.41
N LYS A 4 -19.03 -8.62 4.46
CA LYS A 4 -19.66 -9.83 5.02
C LYS A 4 -19.49 -11.01 4.07
N LEU A 5 -18.29 -11.58 4.02
CA LEU A 5 -17.94 -12.73 3.16
C LEU A 5 -18.11 -14.04 3.92
N SER A 6 -18.63 -15.06 3.23
CA SER A 6 -18.59 -16.44 3.71
C SER A 6 -17.13 -16.89 3.94
N PRO A 7 -16.87 -17.89 4.81
CA PRO A 7 -15.51 -18.37 5.05
C PRO A 7 -14.76 -18.77 3.77
N THR A 8 -15.45 -19.44 2.84
CA THR A 8 -14.89 -19.83 1.54
C THR A 8 -14.56 -18.61 0.67
N ALA A 9 -15.49 -17.65 0.56
CA ALA A 9 -15.25 -16.44 -0.23
C ALA A 9 -14.09 -15.60 0.32
N ARG A 10 -13.93 -15.54 1.65
CA ARG A 10 -12.80 -14.85 2.30
C ARG A 10 -11.46 -15.48 1.95
N ARG A 11 -11.37 -16.82 1.99
CA ARG A 11 -10.14 -17.56 1.61
C ARG A 11 -9.80 -17.35 0.14
N ALA A 12 -10.80 -17.44 -0.74
CA ALA A 12 -10.62 -17.21 -2.17
C ALA A 12 -10.14 -15.78 -2.46
N LYS A 13 -10.72 -14.77 -1.80
CA LYS A 13 -10.26 -13.38 -1.92
C LYS A 13 -8.82 -13.22 -1.44
N ALA A 14 -8.49 -13.77 -0.27
CA ALA A 14 -7.14 -13.69 0.27
C ALA A 14 -6.09 -14.34 -0.64
N ALA A 15 -6.43 -15.47 -1.28
CA ALA A 15 -5.56 -16.12 -2.26
C ALA A 15 -5.29 -15.23 -3.48
N ARG A 16 -6.34 -14.65 -4.08
CA ARG A 16 -6.20 -13.71 -5.21
C ARG A 16 -5.41 -12.45 -4.83
N ASP A 17 -5.70 -11.85 -3.68
CA ASP A 17 -4.99 -10.67 -3.19
C ASP A 17 -3.50 -10.98 -2.98
N LYS A 18 -3.17 -12.18 -2.46
CA LYS A 18 -1.80 -12.64 -2.28
C LYS A 18 -1.09 -12.82 -3.62
N GLU A 19 -1.73 -13.44 -4.59
CA GLU A 19 -1.17 -13.63 -5.93
C GLU A 19 -0.86 -12.28 -6.59
N TYR A 20 -1.80 -11.34 -6.57
CA TYR A 20 -1.59 -9.99 -7.11
C TYR A 20 -0.44 -9.27 -6.39
N ALA A 21 -0.38 -9.34 -5.05
CA ALA A 21 0.71 -8.77 -4.25
C ALA A 21 2.08 -9.39 -4.56
N MET A 22 2.10 -10.62 -5.09
CA MET A 22 3.31 -11.35 -5.47
C MET A 22 3.74 -11.12 -6.93
N THR A 23 3.02 -10.31 -7.71
CA THR A 23 3.43 -9.96 -9.08
C THR A 23 4.79 -9.24 -9.11
N PRO A 24 5.58 -9.36 -10.20
CA PRO A 24 6.89 -8.71 -10.32
C PRO A 24 6.84 -7.20 -10.08
N ARG A 25 5.81 -6.52 -10.60
CA ARG A 25 5.60 -5.08 -10.40
C ARG A 25 5.46 -4.74 -8.92
N ARG A 26 4.58 -5.46 -8.19
CA ARG A 26 4.31 -5.21 -6.77
C ARG A 26 5.53 -5.52 -5.91
N ARG A 27 6.28 -6.58 -6.22
CA ARG A 27 7.55 -6.90 -5.56
C ARG A 27 8.59 -5.81 -5.75
N ARG A 28 8.76 -5.28 -6.96
CA ARG A 28 9.68 -4.17 -7.26
C ARG A 28 9.31 -2.90 -6.49
N MET A 29 8.03 -2.52 -6.51
CA MET A 29 7.52 -1.36 -5.77
C MET A 29 7.76 -1.49 -4.26
N LYS A 30 7.58 -2.70 -3.70
CA LYS A 30 7.87 -2.99 -2.29
C LYS A 30 9.35 -2.81 -1.97
N ALA A 31 10.24 -3.37 -2.78
CA ALA A 31 11.69 -3.26 -2.58
C ALA A 31 12.18 -1.80 -2.68
N GLU A 32 11.68 -1.05 -3.67
CA GLU A 32 11.95 0.38 -3.82
C GLU A 32 11.50 1.19 -2.60
N ASN A 33 10.26 0.99 -2.15
CA ASN A 33 9.72 1.68 -0.99
C ASN A 33 10.59 1.39 0.26
N GLN A 34 10.96 0.13 0.49
CA GLN A 34 11.86 -0.22 1.61
C GLN A 34 13.22 0.50 1.53
N ARG A 35 13.80 0.61 0.34
CA ARG A 35 15.06 1.35 0.13
C ARG A 35 14.88 2.83 0.46
N LEU A 36 13.78 3.45 0.01
CA LEU A 36 13.49 4.86 0.25
C LEU A 36 13.20 5.16 1.72
N ARG A 37 12.48 4.27 2.42
CA ARG A 37 12.23 4.40 3.86
C ARG A 37 13.52 4.40 4.66
N ARG A 38 14.40 3.42 4.41
CA ARG A 38 15.73 3.37 5.05
C ARG A 38 16.55 4.62 4.77
N ALA A 39 16.54 5.10 3.52
CA ALA A 39 17.27 6.32 3.16
C ALA A 39 16.73 7.57 3.86
N ALA A 40 15.41 7.65 4.09
CA ALA A 40 14.79 8.76 4.81
C ALA A 40 15.04 8.66 6.32
N GLU A 41 14.92 7.47 6.91
CA GLU A 41 15.26 7.21 8.32
C GLU A 41 16.73 7.56 8.60
N ASN A 42 17.66 7.16 7.72
CA ASN A 42 19.08 7.52 7.84
C ASN A 42 19.34 9.03 7.74
N LYS A 43 18.43 9.79 7.12
CA LYS A 43 18.49 11.26 7.05
C LYS A 43 17.80 11.93 8.25
N GLY A 44 17.30 11.16 9.22
CA GLY A 44 16.57 11.66 10.38
C GLY A 44 15.15 12.14 10.06
N ILE A 45 14.58 11.72 8.92
CA ILE A 45 13.21 12.09 8.55
C ILE A 45 12.24 11.17 9.28
N ASP A 46 11.29 11.77 10.01
CA ASP A 46 10.20 11.04 10.64
C ASP A 46 9.16 10.58 9.59
N LEU A 47 8.98 9.26 9.51
CA LEU A 47 8.01 8.59 8.62
C LEU A 47 6.78 8.08 9.37
N THR A 48 6.57 8.51 10.62
CA THR A 48 5.38 8.15 11.41
C THR A 48 4.11 8.55 10.65
N ASN A 49 3.19 7.60 10.51
CA ASN A 49 1.95 7.76 9.76
C ASN A 49 2.12 8.19 8.29
N LYS A 50 3.27 7.87 7.66
CA LYS A 50 3.52 8.11 6.24
C LYS A 50 3.72 6.83 5.44
N ASP A 51 3.12 6.79 4.26
CA ASP A 51 3.30 5.77 3.24
C ASP A 51 3.91 6.41 1.98
N TYR A 52 4.74 5.66 1.25
CA TYR A 52 5.27 6.15 -0.03
C TYR A 52 4.21 6.00 -1.12
N ASP A 53 3.84 7.11 -1.75
CA ASP A 53 2.91 7.15 -2.88
C ASP A 53 3.70 7.08 -4.20
N HIS A 54 3.53 5.97 -4.94
CA HIS A 54 4.17 5.78 -6.23
C HIS A 54 3.61 6.68 -7.36
N LYS A 55 2.43 7.32 -7.17
CA LYS A 55 1.85 8.29 -8.11
C LYS A 55 2.49 9.66 -7.98
N THR A 56 2.71 10.13 -6.75
CA THR A 56 3.38 11.42 -6.46
C THR A 56 4.87 11.31 -6.17
N LYS A 57 5.39 10.07 -6.07
CA LYS A 57 6.79 9.73 -5.77
C LYS A 57 7.32 10.32 -4.46
N SER A 58 6.45 10.50 -3.47
CA SER A 58 6.78 11.12 -2.18
C SER A 58 6.15 10.37 -1.00
N PHE A 59 6.60 10.67 0.22
CA PHE A 59 5.97 10.17 1.46
C PHE A 59 4.77 11.05 1.80
N THR A 60 3.57 10.48 1.69
CA THR A 60 2.30 11.14 1.98
C THR A 60 1.67 10.54 3.24
N SER A 61 0.69 11.21 3.82
CA SER A 61 -0.01 10.65 4.99
C SER A 61 -0.70 9.33 4.62
N VAL A 62 -0.74 8.39 5.56
CA VAL A 62 -1.42 7.10 5.38
C VAL A 62 -2.89 7.29 5.00
N SER A 63 -3.56 8.30 5.60
CA SER A 63 -4.95 8.62 5.31
C SER A 63 -5.16 9.08 3.87
N GLU A 64 -4.31 9.97 3.36
CA GLU A 64 -4.41 10.45 1.98
C GLU A 64 -4.06 9.37 0.98
N ASN A 65 -3.00 8.59 1.23
CA ASN A 65 -2.57 7.54 0.32
C ASN A 65 -3.62 6.43 0.19
N ARG A 66 -4.09 5.87 1.32
CA ARG A 66 -5.07 4.78 1.32
C ARG A 66 -6.49 5.23 0.97
N GLY A 67 -6.80 6.51 1.16
CA GLY A 67 -8.09 7.10 0.83
C GLY A 67 -8.18 7.67 -0.59
N ASN A 68 -7.15 7.48 -1.43
CA ASN A 68 -7.00 8.14 -2.73
C ASN A 68 -7.33 9.65 -2.64
N ARG A 69 -6.69 10.36 -1.70
CA ARG A 69 -6.88 11.80 -1.46
C ARG A 69 -8.34 12.25 -1.25
N GLY A 70 -9.18 11.36 -0.71
CA GLY A 70 -10.58 11.66 -0.45
C GLY A 70 -11.51 11.40 -1.63
N GLU A 71 -11.00 11.02 -2.80
CA GLU A 71 -11.81 10.59 -3.95
C GLU A 71 -12.39 9.17 -3.75
N GLY A 72 -11.87 8.44 -2.77
CA GLY A 72 -12.26 7.06 -2.48
C GLY A 72 -11.64 6.05 -3.44
N THR A 73 -11.77 4.78 -3.06
CA THR A 73 -11.09 3.65 -3.71
C THR A 73 -11.98 2.87 -4.67
N LYS A 74 -13.11 3.45 -5.10
CA LYS A 74 -14.05 2.79 -6.02
C LYS A 74 -13.56 2.77 -7.47
N ASN A 75 -12.64 3.67 -7.83
CA ASN A 75 -12.15 3.88 -9.20
C ASN A 75 -10.68 3.46 -9.38
N GLU A 76 -10.05 2.87 -8.36
CA GLU A 76 -8.70 2.29 -8.40
C GLU A 76 -8.75 0.76 -8.50
#